data_AF-A0A134BY68-F1
#
_entry.id   AF-A0A134BY68-F1
#
_cell.length_a   1.000
_cell.length_b   1.000
_cell.length_c   1.000
_cell.angle_alpha   90.00
_cell.angle_beta   90.00
_cell.angle_gamma   90.00
#
_symmetry.space_group_name_H-M   'P 1'
#
loop_
_entity.id
_entity.type
_entity.pdbx_description
1 polymer ?
#
loop_
_entity_poly.entity_id
_entity_poly.type
_entity_poly.pdbx_seq_one_letter_code
_entity_poly.pdbx_strand_id
1 'polypeptide(L)'
;MKKPLLIIFLLVITVYAWGAKVLSEPFSVTQSDGTTLLVTGHGDEHVSWYTASDGVILVHVGFEYYIGQIDSYGNLTASTQLAHEVGQRSATEQTLINSQNKEVFYKNATNT
;
A
#
# COMPACT_ATOMS: atom_id res chain seq x y z
N MET A 1 -31.31 4.07 -38.49
CA MET A 1 -29.84 4.11 -38.71
C MET A 1 -29.09 4.65 -37.48
N LYS A 2 -29.35 4.13 -36.26
CA LYS A 2 -28.78 4.67 -35.00
C LYS A 2 -27.83 3.70 -34.27
N LYS A 3 -27.89 2.41 -34.64
CA LYS A 3 -27.12 1.31 -34.03
C LYS A 3 -25.60 1.41 -34.25
N PRO A 4 -25.06 1.78 -35.44
CA PRO A 4 -23.62 1.88 -35.60
C PRO A 4 -23.01 3.07 -34.84
N LEU A 5 -23.79 4.16 -34.67
CA LEU A 5 -23.36 5.34 -33.92
C LEU A 5 -23.15 5.01 -32.43
N LEU A 6 -24.06 4.21 -31.85
CA LEU A 6 -23.96 3.80 -30.45
C LEU A 6 -22.76 2.87 -30.22
N ILE A 7 -22.46 1.98 -31.17
CA ILE A 7 -21.28 1.09 -31.11
C ILE A 7 -19.98 1.91 -31.19
N ILE A 8 -19.91 2.90 -32.09
CA ILE A 8 -18.75 3.80 -32.19
C ILE A 8 -18.59 4.62 -30.90
N PHE A 9 -19.69 5.12 -30.32
CA PHE A 9 -19.66 5.87 -29.07
C PHE A 9 -19.15 5.02 -27.89
N LEU A 10 -19.57 3.76 -27.80
CA LEU A 10 -19.08 2.82 -26.78
C LEU A 10 -17.59 2.47 -26.95
N LEU A 11 -17.07 2.42 -28.19
CA LEU A 11 -15.65 2.16 -28.46
C LEU A 11 -14.74 3.33 -28.08
N VAL A 12 -15.25 4.57 -28.02
CA VAL A 12 -14.46 5.76 -27.63
C VAL A 12 -14.34 5.92 -26.10
N ILE A 13 -15.16 5.22 -25.32
CA ILE A 13 -15.14 5.30 -23.84
C ILE A 13 -14.05 4.39 -23.24
N THR A 14 -13.59 3.36 -23.96
CA THR A 14 -12.60 2.40 -23.43
C THR A 14 -11.16 2.92 -23.42
N VAL A 15 -10.87 4.08 -24.01
CA VAL A 15 -9.50 4.60 -24.18
C VAL A 15 -8.97 5.44 -23.00
N TYR A 16 -9.72 5.55 -21.90
CA TYR A 16 -9.38 6.39 -20.75
C TYR A 16 -9.08 5.62 -19.46
N ALA A 17 -8.56 4.39 -19.56
CA ALA A 17 -7.96 3.72 -18.41
C ALA A 17 -6.53 4.26 -18.21
N TRP A 18 -6.38 5.28 -17.36
CA TRP A 18 -5.07 5.73 -16.91
C TRP A 18 -4.68 4.92 -15.66
N GLY A 19 -3.51 4.28 -15.70
CA GLY A 19 -2.86 3.76 -14.51
C GLY A 19 -2.45 4.93 -13.61
N ALA A 20 -3.10 5.07 -12.46
CA ALA A 20 -2.68 6.03 -11.46
C ALA A 20 -1.36 5.53 -10.84
N LYS A 21 -0.28 6.28 -11.03
CA LYS A 21 0.97 6.02 -10.30
C LYS A 21 0.70 6.15 -8.79
N VAL A 22 1.35 5.31 -8.00
CA VAL A 22 1.32 5.46 -6.54
C VAL A 22 1.85 6.84 -6.14
N LEU A 23 1.14 7.50 -5.24
CA LEU A 23 1.57 8.78 -4.69
C LEU A 23 2.79 8.56 -3.78
N SER A 24 3.97 8.95 -4.27
CA SER A 24 5.24 8.85 -3.54
C SER A 24 5.47 10.00 -2.55
N GLU A 25 4.60 11.01 -2.53
CA GLU A 25 4.67 12.07 -1.52
C GLU A 25 4.08 11.55 -0.20
N PRO A 26 4.74 11.79 0.96
CA PRO A 26 4.20 11.44 2.26
C PRO A 26 2.86 12.15 2.51
N PHE A 27 1.86 11.41 3.00
CA PHE A 27 0.56 11.95 3.37
C PHE A 27 0.14 11.44 4.75
N SER A 28 -0.58 12.28 5.50
CA SER A 28 -1.07 11.94 6.84
C SER A 28 -2.41 11.22 6.77
N VAL A 29 -2.55 10.16 7.55
CA VAL A 29 -3.78 9.37 7.69
C VAL A 29 -4.17 9.31 9.16
N THR A 30 -5.42 9.62 9.47
CA THR A 30 -5.99 9.40 10.80
C THR A 30 -6.52 7.97 10.89
N GLN A 31 -6.04 7.21 11.86
CA GLN A 31 -6.47 5.83 12.09
C GLN A 31 -7.74 5.76 12.95
N SER A 32 -8.36 4.59 13.07
CA SER A 32 -9.64 4.43 13.80
C SER A 32 -9.54 4.75 15.29
N ASP A 33 -8.35 4.64 15.88
CA ASP A 33 -8.09 5.00 17.27
C ASP A 33 -7.80 6.50 17.47
N GLY A 34 -7.85 7.29 16.39
CA GLY A 34 -7.64 8.74 16.40
C GLY A 34 -6.17 9.16 16.28
N THR A 35 -5.22 8.23 16.20
CA THR A 35 -3.82 8.56 15.99
C THR A 35 -3.55 8.96 14.54
N THR A 36 -2.46 9.69 14.29
CA THR A 36 -2.05 10.09 12.94
C THR A 36 -0.81 9.31 12.51
N LEU A 37 -0.87 8.71 11.33
CA LEU A 37 0.20 7.99 10.68
C LEU A 37 0.68 8.74 9.43
N LEU A 38 2.00 8.90 9.27
CA LEU A 38 2.56 9.46 8.05
C LEU A 38 2.93 8.32 7.11
N VAL A 39 2.24 8.25 5.97
CA VAL A 39 2.35 7.14 5.02
C VAL A 39 2.98 7.62 3.72
N THR A 40 3.89 6.82 3.18
CA THR A 40 4.45 6.99 1.84
C THR A 40 4.12 5.77 1.00
N GLY A 41 3.50 5.98 -0.16
CA GLY A 41 3.28 4.93 -1.14
C GLY A 41 4.51 4.72 -2.03
N HIS A 42 4.77 3.47 -2.40
CA HIS A 42 5.82 3.08 -3.31
C HIS A 42 5.29 2.13 -4.38
N GLY A 43 6.07 1.99 -5.45
CA GLY A 43 5.81 1.03 -6.51
C GLY A 43 5.32 1.65 -7.82
N ASP A 44 4.84 0.79 -8.71
CA ASP A 44 4.43 1.12 -10.07
C ASP A 44 3.09 0.44 -10.43
N GLU A 45 2.85 0.21 -11.73
CA GLU A 45 1.62 -0.44 -12.22
C GLU A 45 1.49 -1.90 -11.77
N HIS A 46 2.61 -2.58 -11.49
CA HIS A 46 2.62 -4.02 -11.21
C HIS A 46 2.61 -4.31 -9.71
N VAL A 47 3.33 -3.51 -8.92
CA VAL A 47 3.46 -3.72 -7.48
C VAL A 47 3.36 -2.39 -6.75
N SER A 48 2.59 -2.35 -5.67
CA SER A 48 2.53 -1.20 -4.76
C SER A 48 2.62 -1.62 -3.31
N TRP A 49 3.26 -0.79 -2.49
CA TRP A 49 3.35 -0.97 -1.04
C TRP A 49 3.43 0.36 -0.33
N TYR A 50 3.29 0.33 1.00
CA TYR A 50 3.27 1.53 1.82
C TYR A 50 4.31 1.44 2.93
N THR A 51 4.84 2.59 3.34
CA THR A 51 5.73 2.67 4.51
C THR A 51 5.31 3.79 5.46
N ALA A 52 5.60 3.61 6.74
CA ALA A 52 5.62 4.70 7.71
C ALA A 52 6.83 5.62 7.47
N SER A 53 6.92 6.72 8.23
CA SER A 53 8.00 7.73 8.09
C SER A 53 9.43 7.18 8.26
N ASP A 54 9.57 6.09 9.01
CA ASP A 54 10.84 5.40 9.29
C ASP A 54 11.06 4.14 8.42
N GLY A 55 10.24 3.96 7.38
CA GLY A 55 10.40 2.87 6.43
C GLY A 55 9.88 1.52 6.92
N VAL A 56 9.11 1.45 8.01
CA VAL A 56 8.34 0.24 8.36
C VAL A 56 7.35 -0.06 7.25
N ILE A 57 7.29 -1.32 6.80
CA ILE A 57 6.39 -1.74 5.72
C ILE A 57 4.99 -1.94 6.28
N LEU A 58 4.00 -1.38 5.59
CA LEU A 58 2.60 -1.37 6.00
C LEU A 58 1.73 -2.08 4.98
N VAL A 59 0.57 -2.55 5.43
CA VAL A 59 -0.51 -3.04 4.57
C VAL A 59 -1.76 -2.20 4.80
N HIS A 60 -2.31 -1.69 3.71
CA HIS A 60 -3.56 -0.94 3.72
C HIS A 60 -4.75 -1.90 3.68
N VAL A 61 -5.64 -1.81 4.68
CA VAL A 61 -6.87 -2.60 4.76
C VAL A 61 -8.03 -1.66 5.05
N GLY A 62 -8.95 -1.52 4.09
CA GLY A 62 -10.06 -0.57 4.21
C GLY A 62 -9.59 0.88 4.16
N PHE A 63 -9.58 1.54 5.32
CA PHE A 63 -9.11 2.93 5.51
C PHE A 63 -7.91 3.02 6.46
N GLU A 64 -7.37 1.87 6.86
CA GLU A 64 -6.41 1.77 7.94
C GLU A 64 -5.12 1.10 7.47
N TYR A 65 -4.07 1.29 8.25
CA TYR A 65 -2.75 0.74 7.98
C TYR A 65 -2.31 -0.15 9.13
N TYR A 66 -1.87 -1.35 8.78
CA TYR A 66 -1.43 -2.37 9.70
C TYR A 66 0.05 -2.66 9.49
N ILE A 67 0.74 -3.11 10.55
CA ILE A 67 2.13 -3.56 10.41
C ILE A 67 2.15 -4.76 9.47
N GLY A 68 2.97 -4.69 8.42
CA GLY A 68 3.09 -5.76 7.44
C GLY A 68 3.83 -6.98 7.99
N GLN A 69 3.36 -8.18 7.64
CA GLN A 69 4.06 -9.44 7.85
C GLN A 69 4.61 -9.92 6.51
N ILE A 70 5.87 -10.35 6.52
CA ILE A 70 6.57 -10.78 5.32
C ILE A 70 6.91 -12.26 5.48
N ASP A 71 6.42 -13.08 4.56
CA ASP A 71 6.74 -14.51 4.56
C ASP A 71 8.14 -14.79 3.99
N SER A 72 8.54 -16.06 4.00
CA SER A 72 9.86 -16.48 3.48
C SER A 72 10.07 -16.23 1.99
N TYR A 73 9.00 -15.98 1.23
CA TYR A 73 9.03 -15.71 -0.20
C TYR A 73 8.96 -14.21 -0.51
N GLY A 74 8.82 -13.36 0.51
CA GLY A 74 8.69 -11.91 0.34
C GLY A 74 7.26 -11.47 0.04
N ASN A 75 6.26 -12.32 0.26
CA ASN A 75 4.86 -11.91 0.16
C ASN A 75 4.48 -11.10 1.39
N LEU A 76 3.74 -10.03 1.15
CA LEU A 76 3.31 -9.08 2.18
C LEU A 76 1.84 -9.33 2.54
N THR A 77 1.56 -9.54 3.82
CA THR A 77 0.19 -9.67 4.37
C THR A 77 -0.01 -8.74 5.58
N ALA A 78 -1.26 -8.37 5.85
CA ALA A 78 -1.58 -7.55 7.01
C ALA A 78 -1.49 -8.38 8.30
N SER A 79 -0.86 -7.82 9.33
CA SER A 79 -1.08 -8.31 10.71
C SER A 79 -2.43 -7.81 11.26
N THR A 80 -2.76 -8.24 12.47
CA THR A 80 -3.89 -7.69 13.25
C THR A 80 -3.52 -6.42 14.02
N GLN A 81 -2.28 -5.92 13.88
CA GLN A 81 -1.77 -4.81 14.66
C GLN A 81 -1.83 -3.51 13.85
N LEU A 82 -2.69 -2.59 14.31
CA LEU A 82 -2.79 -1.23 13.79
C LEU A 82 -1.44 -0.51 13.97
N ALA A 83 -1.02 0.23 12.94
CA ALA A 83 0.32 0.80 12.85
C ALA A 83 0.36 2.26 13.30
N HIS A 84 1.20 2.57 14.28
CA HIS A 84 1.39 3.93 14.78
C HIS A 84 2.70 4.56 14.33
N GLU A 85 2.76 5.89 14.38
CA GLU A 85 4.03 6.62 14.22
C GLU A 85 5.03 6.27 15.32
N VAL A 86 6.31 6.47 15.00
CA VAL A 86 7.48 6.02 15.78
C VAL A 86 7.35 6.24 17.30
N GLY A 87 6.81 7.40 17.73
CA GLY A 87 6.67 7.75 19.14
C GLY A 87 5.47 7.15 19.88
N GLN A 88 4.57 6.45 19.19
CA GLN A 88 3.31 5.92 19.74
C GLN A 88 3.19 4.39 19.63
N ARG A 89 4.27 3.72 19.21
CA ARG A 89 4.24 2.28 18.97
C ARG A 89 4.20 1.47 20.27
N SER A 90 3.37 0.45 20.23
CA SER A 90 3.32 -0.60 21.23
C SER A 90 4.50 -1.58 21.11
N ALA A 91 4.73 -2.37 22.16
CA ALA A 91 5.73 -3.44 22.15
C ALA A 91 5.40 -4.53 21.09
N THR A 92 4.10 -4.77 20.85
CA THR A 92 3.63 -5.72 19.83
C THR A 92 4.02 -5.24 18.43
N GLU A 93 3.81 -3.96 18.12
CA GLU A 93 4.27 -3.35 16.87
C GLU A 93 5.76 -3.50 16.70
N GLN A 94 6.54 -3.17 17.74
CA GLN A 94 7.99 -3.25 17.65
C GLN A 94 8.49 -4.68 17.38
N THR A 95 7.82 -5.68 17.95
CA THR A 95 8.13 -7.09 17.69
C THR A 95 7.85 -7.46 16.24
N LEU A 96 6.69 -7.06 15.71
CA LEU A 96 6.32 -7.32 14.31
C LEU A 96 7.24 -6.59 13.34
N ILE A 97 7.57 -5.33 13.62
CA ILE A 97 8.52 -4.52 12.84
C ILE A 97 9.88 -5.21 12.76
N ASN A 98 10.40 -5.67 13.91
CA ASN A 98 11.69 -6.34 13.96
C ASN A 98 11.69 -7.70 13.24
N SER A 99 10.51 -8.31 13.05
CA SER A 99 10.35 -9.56 12.28
C SER A 99 10.27 -9.35 10.77
N GLN A 100 10.17 -8.10 10.29
CA GLN A 100 10.10 -7.80 8.86
C GLN A 100 11.43 -8.13 8.17
N ASN A 101 11.45 -9.18 7.36
CA ASN A 101 12.57 -9.43 6.46
C ASN A 101 12.47 -8.52 5.22
N LYS A 102 12.88 -7.26 5.40
CA LYS A 102 12.79 -6.23 4.35
C LYS A 102 13.64 -6.57 3.12
N GLU A 103 14.75 -7.28 3.30
CA GLU A 103 15.62 -7.68 2.19
C GLU A 103 14.90 -8.62 1.22
N VAL A 104 14.25 -9.66 1.75
CA VAL A 104 13.48 -10.60 0.93
C VAL A 104 12.28 -9.92 0.29
N PHE A 105 11.59 -9.03 1.02
CA PHE A 105 10.49 -8.25 0.46
C PHE A 105 10.93 -7.37 -0.70
N TYR A 106 11.96 -6.54 -0.54
CA TYR A 106 12.39 -5.64 -1.61
C TYR A 106 12.92 -6.41 -2.81
N LYS A 107 13.64 -7.52 -2.60
CA LYS A 107 14.05 -8.39 -3.70
C LYS A 107 12.83 -8.89 -4.48
N ASN A 108 11.77 -9.31 -3.81
CA ASN A 108 10.54 -9.75 -4.46
C ASN A 108 9.84 -8.60 -5.19
N ALA A 109 9.68 -7.45 -4.54
CA ALA A 109 8.97 -6.28 -5.06
C ALA A 109 9.66 -5.61 -6.26
N THR A 110 10.97 -5.80 -6.45
CA THR A 110 11.72 -5.26 -7.60
C THR A 110 11.96 -6.25 -8.73
N ASN A 111 11.55 -7.52 -8.58
CA ASN A 111 11.76 -8.55 -9.59
C ASN A 111 10.60 -8.68 -10.61
N THR A 112 9.58 -7.84 -10.49
CA THR A 112 8.46 -7.68 -11.44
C THR A 112 8.78 -6.64 -12.49
#